data_AF-A0A962FK95-F1
#
_entry.id   AF-A0A962FK95-F1
#
_cell.length_a   1.000
_cell.length_b   1.000
_cell.length_c   1.000
_cell.angle_alpha   90.00
_cell.angle_beta   90.00
_cell.angle_gamma   90.00
#
_symmetry.space_group_name_H-M   'P 1'
#
loop_
_entity.id
_entity.type
_entity.pdbx_description
1 polymer ?
#
loop_
_entity_poly.entity_id
_entity_poly.type
_entity_poly.pdbx_seq_one_letter_code
_entity_poly.pdbx_strand_id
1 'polypeptide(L)'
;MSLQKYVVWVLLALLVSVGAMTWTAAADHRLLNFAAGAFFAVAAIMGAVAVNRPHWRSDRVLPDTIMHAARRNARLMALTYEWGALSLLGMYWLAPLSWRHGWQYAVAMLLVAALLVSYVKLVGYPRSSLRRPAMLRLGARLGAIQGALALGGLVGLVASGKLGTRKADWAANHVFVIGALTIAAISAIAFFTHRHLEHKQDYPRTPAAK
;
A
#
# COMPACT_ATOMS: atom_id res chain seq x y z
N MET A 1 2.88 -14.93 -14.77
CA MET A 1 3.10 -15.39 -13.38
C MET A 1 1.87 -15.07 -12.54
N SER A 2 1.41 -16.00 -11.69
CA SER A 2 0.26 -15.79 -10.82
C SER A 2 0.59 -14.76 -9.72
N LEU A 3 -0.28 -13.75 -9.57
CA LEU A 3 -0.24 -12.75 -8.49
C LEU A 3 -0.23 -13.39 -7.10
N GLN A 4 -0.82 -14.57 -6.98
CA GLN A 4 -1.08 -15.27 -5.73
C GLN A 4 0.21 -15.52 -4.94
N LYS A 5 1.33 -15.80 -5.62
CA LYS A 5 2.62 -16.04 -4.96
C LYS A 5 3.10 -14.80 -4.18
N TYR A 6 3.04 -13.61 -4.78
CA TYR A 6 3.52 -12.39 -4.14
C TYR A 6 2.59 -11.91 -3.01
N VAL A 7 1.28 -12.08 -3.18
CA VAL A 7 0.29 -11.70 -2.16
C VAL A 7 0.46 -12.55 -0.89
N VAL A 8 0.74 -13.85 -1.03
CA VAL A 8 1.00 -14.73 0.13
C VAL A 8 2.22 -14.25 0.90
N TRP A 9 3.32 -13.90 0.22
CA TRP A 9 4.52 -13.39 0.90
C TRP A 9 4.29 -12.06 1.61
N VAL A 10 3.54 -11.15 1.00
CA VAL A 10 3.19 -9.87 1.65
C VAL A 10 2.26 -10.08 2.85
N LEU A 11 1.33 -11.03 2.77
CA LEU A 11 0.48 -11.40 3.90
C LEU A 11 1.27 -12.02 5.04
N LEU A 12 2.22 -12.90 4.76
CA LEU A 12 3.12 -13.44 5.79
C LEU A 12 3.96 -12.35 6.43
N ALA A 13 4.53 -11.43 5.63
CA ALA A 13 5.27 -10.29 6.14
C ALA A 13 4.40 -9.37 7.01
N LEU A 14 3.12 -9.20 6.65
CA LEU A 14 2.14 -8.47 7.45
C LEU A 14 1.95 -9.14 8.81
N LEU A 15 1.64 -10.44 8.86
CA LEU A 15 1.39 -11.15 10.12
C LEU A 15 2.63 -11.16 11.03
N VAL A 16 3.80 -11.46 10.46
CA VAL A 16 5.06 -11.49 11.20
C VAL A 16 5.41 -10.10 11.76
N SER A 17 5.29 -9.05 10.94
CA SER A 17 5.60 -7.69 11.39
C SER A 17 4.62 -7.19 12.45
N VAL A 18 3.32 -7.44 12.33
CA VAL A 18 2.32 -7.04 13.34
C VAL A 18 2.63 -7.73 14.68
N GLY A 19 2.93 -9.03 14.67
CA GLY A 19 3.30 -9.76 15.88
C GLY A 19 4.59 -9.23 16.50
N ALA A 20 5.63 -9.02 15.69
CA ALA A 20 6.90 -8.46 16.15
C ALA A 20 6.76 -7.02 16.67
N MET A 21 5.98 -6.17 16.02
CA MET A 21 5.70 -4.80 16.46
C MET A 21 4.93 -4.80 17.79
N THR A 22 3.94 -5.67 17.94
CA THR A 22 3.16 -5.83 19.18
C THR A 22 4.06 -6.25 20.34
N TRP A 23 4.88 -7.27 20.13
CA TRP A 23 5.82 -7.77 21.14
C TRP A 23 6.88 -6.72 21.52
N THR A 24 7.52 -6.09 20.52
CA THR A 24 8.53 -5.05 20.76
C THR A 24 7.95 -3.79 21.41
N ALA A 25 6.69 -3.46 21.15
CA ALA A 25 5.98 -2.40 21.85
C ALA A 25 5.78 -2.73 23.34
N ALA A 26 5.46 -3.99 23.66
CA ALA A 26 5.34 -4.41 25.06
C ALA A 26 6.67 -4.39 25.81
N ALA A 27 7.77 -4.63 25.10
CA ALA A 27 9.14 -4.58 25.64
C ALA A 27 9.81 -3.20 25.55
N ASP A 28 9.10 -2.16 25.08
CA ASP A 28 9.62 -0.79 24.82
C ASP A 28 10.88 -0.76 23.91
N HIS A 29 11.05 -1.75 23.03
CA HIS A 29 12.16 -1.83 22.08
C HIS A 29 11.84 -1.07 20.79
N ARG A 30 11.93 0.26 20.83
CA ARG A 30 11.55 1.17 19.74
C ARG A 30 12.26 0.89 18.41
N LEU A 31 13.56 0.63 18.43
CA LEU A 31 14.33 0.37 17.21
C LEU A 31 13.87 -0.93 16.51
N LEU A 32 13.67 -2.00 17.28
CA LEU A 32 13.18 -3.27 16.74
C LEU A 32 11.74 -3.15 16.25
N ASN A 33 10.91 -2.35 16.93
CA ASN A 33 9.56 -2.04 16.47
C ASN A 33 9.57 -1.34 15.10
N PHE A 34 10.42 -0.33 14.92
CA PHE A 34 10.59 0.34 13.64
C PHE A 34 11.11 -0.61 12.56
N ALA A 35 12.13 -1.44 12.88
CA ALA A 35 12.69 -2.42 11.96
C ALA A 35 11.66 -3.47 11.52
N ALA A 36 10.80 -3.94 12.42
CA ALA A 36 9.72 -4.87 12.11
C ALA A 36 8.71 -4.26 11.11
N GLY A 37 8.35 -2.98 11.27
CA GLY A 37 7.51 -2.31 10.29
C GLY A 37 8.23 -2.07 8.95
N ALA A 38 9.51 -1.70 8.98
CA ALA A 38 10.31 -1.50 7.78
C ALA A 38 10.44 -2.80 6.97
N PHE A 39 10.53 -3.95 7.64
CA PHE A 39 10.49 -5.26 7.00
C PHE A 39 9.21 -5.47 6.17
N PHE A 40 8.04 -5.12 6.72
CA PHE A 40 6.79 -5.17 5.96
C PHE A 40 6.81 -4.21 4.76
N ALA A 41 7.25 -2.96 4.96
CA ALA A 41 7.33 -1.97 3.89
C ALA A 41 8.18 -2.46 2.72
N VAL A 42 9.36 -3.02 3.00
CA VAL A 42 10.24 -3.60 1.98
C VAL A 42 9.52 -4.75 1.25
N ALA A 43 8.89 -5.68 1.98
CA ALA A 43 8.16 -6.79 1.37
C ALA A 43 7.01 -6.31 0.46
N ALA A 44 6.22 -5.33 0.91
CA ALA A 44 5.10 -4.76 0.15
C ALA A 44 5.56 -4.02 -1.11
N ILE A 45 6.61 -3.18 -1.00
CA ILE A 45 7.19 -2.44 -2.12
C ILE A 45 7.82 -3.41 -3.13
N MET A 46 8.57 -4.41 -2.67
CA MET A 46 9.14 -5.43 -3.55
C MET A 46 8.05 -6.26 -4.23
N GLY A 47 6.96 -6.56 -3.51
CA GLY A 47 5.76 -7.16 -4.09
C GLY A 47 5.17 -6.29 -5.22
N ALA A 48 5.04 -4.98 -4.99
CA ALA A 48 4.58 -4.03 -5.99
C ALA A 48 5.50 -3.96 -7.21
N VAL A 49 6.82 -3.87 -7.00
CA VAL A 49 7.79 -3.91 -8.11
C VAL A 49 7.68 -5.22 -8.88
N ALA A 50 7.64 -6.36 -8.20
CA ALA A 50 7.61 -7.67 -8.84
C ALA A 50 6.35 -7.89 -9.70
N VAL A 51 5.19 -7.42 -9.26
CA VAL A 51 3.94 -7.57 -10.03
C VAL A 51 3.82 -6.61 -11.21
N ASN A 52 4.53 -5.46 -11.18
CA ASN A 52 4.50 -4.46 -12.24
C ASN A 52 5.68 -4.57 -13.23
N ARG A 53 6.83 -5.13 -12.82
CA ARG A 53 8.03 -5.30 -13.66
C ARG A 53 7.78 -5.96 -15.03
N PRO A 54 6.94 -7.01 -15.16
CA PRO A 54 6.63 -7.59 -16.46
C PRO A 54 5.95 -6.60 -17.43
N HIS A 55 5.12 -5.70 -16.91
CA HIS A 55 4.41 -4.69 -17.70
C HIS A 55 5.35 -3.59 -18.21
N TRP A 56 6.43 -3.32 -17.48
CA TRP A 56 7.44 -2.36 -17.91
C TRP A 56 8.25 -2.90 -19.09
N ARG A 57 8.57 -4.20 -19.06
CA ARG A 57 9.44 -4.88 -20.02
C ARG A 57 8.74 -5.42 -21.27
N SER A 58 7.45 -5.75 -21.21
CA SER A 58 6.71 -6.31 -22.34
C SER A 58 6.34 -5.25 -23.37
N ASP A 59 6.68 -5.42 -24.65
CA ASP A 59 6.18 -4.56 -25.73
C ASP A 59 4.71 -4.81 -26.07
N ARG A 60 4.15 -5.95 -25.65
CA ARG A 60 2.74 -6.29 -25.88
C ARG A 60 1.87 -5.91 -24.68
N VAL A 61 0.76 -5.22 -24.95
CA VAL A 61 -0.32 -4.95 -23.99
C VAL A 61 -1.53 -5.80 -24.39
N LEU A 62 -1.89 -6.77 -23.55
CA LEU A 62 -3.08 -7.59 -23.76
C LEU A 62 -4.35 -6.81 -23.36
N PRO A 63 -5.53 -7.17 -23.89
CA PRO A 63 -6.80 -6.68 -23.37
C PRO A 63 -6.86 -6.83 -21.84
N ASP A 64 -7.49 -5.88 -21.15
CA ASP A 64 -7.64 -5.85 -19.69
C ASP A 64 -6.34 -5.72 -18.86
N THR A 65 -5.16 -5.58 -19.47
CA THR A 65 -3.88 -5.48 -18.73
C THR A 65 -3.88 -4.31 -17.73
N ILE A 66 -4.38 -3.13 -18.13
CA ILE A 66 -4.48 -1.94 -17.27
C ILE A 66 -5.39 -2.22 -16.07
N MET A 67 -6.55 -2.83 -16.30
CA MET A 67 -7.50 -3.20 -15.25
C MET A 67 -6.86 -4.19 -14.26
N HIS A 68 -6.16 -5.21 -14.75
CA HIS A 68 -5.47 -6.16 -13.88
C HIS A 68 -4.35 -5.51 -13.07
N ALA A 69 -3.55 -4.63 -13.66
CA ALA A 69 -2.52 -3.88 -12.94
C ALA A 69 -3.14 -2.99 -11.85
N ALA A 70 -4.23 -2.27 -12.16
CA ALA A 70 -4.94 -1.45 -11.18
C ALA A 70 -5.44 -2.28 -9.99
N ARG A 71 -6.08 -3.42 -10.25
CA ARG A 71 -6.57 -4.34 -9.19
C ARG A 71 -5.43 -4.89 -8.33
N ARG A 72 -4.27 -5.19 -8.92
CA ARG A 72 -3.10 -5.71 -8.19
C ARG A 72 -2.55 -4.66 -7.23
N ASN A 73 -2.33 -3.44 -7.72
CA ASN A 73 -1.81 -2.36 -6.90
C ASN A 73 -2.80 -1.95 -5.80
N ALA A 74 -4.10 -1.88 -6.11
CA ALA A 74 -5.12 -1.58 -5.11
C ALA A 74 -5.18 -2.64 -3.98
N ARG A 75 -4.96 -3.92 -4.27
CA ARG A 75 -4.83 -4.96 -3.23
C ARG A 75 -3.61 -4.73 -2.34
N LEU A 76 -2.45 -4.39 -2.93
CA LEU A 76 -1.24 -4.13 -2.16
C LEU A 76 -1.41 -2.90 -1.25
N MET A 77 -2.06 -1.84 -1.75
CA MET A 77 -2.42 -0.69 -0.91
C MET A 77 -3.39 -1.08 0.22
N ALA A 78 -4.40 -1.92 -0.07
CA ALA A 78 -5.33 -2.38 0.95
C ALA A 78 -4.60 -3.15 2.06
N LEU A 79 -3.71 -4.08 1.70
CA LEU A 79 -2.88 -4.82 2.66
C LEU A 79 -2.00 -3.88 3.50
N THR A 80 -1.48 -2.79 2.93
CA THR A 80 -0.72 -1.79 3.69
C THR A 80 -1.58 -1.05 4.72
N TYR A 81 -2.83 -0.71 4.39
CA TYR A 81 -3.76 -0.12 5.36
C TYR A 81 -4.21 -1.13 6.42
N GLU A 82 -4.47 -2.39 6.04
CA GLU A 82 -4.77 -3.47 6.98
C GLU A 82 -3.60 -3.69 7.95
N TRP A 83 -2.37 -3.73 7.44
CA TRP A 83 -1.16 -3.80 8.25
C TRP A 83 -1.08 -2.66 9.27
N GLY A 84 -1.31 -1.42 8.82
CA GLY A 84 -1.26 -0.25 9.70
C GLY A 84 -2.33 -0.31 10.80
N ALA A 85 -3.56 -0.69 10.43
CA ALA A 85 -4.63 -0.89 11.38
C ALA A 85 -4.30 -1.97 12.41
N LEU A 86 -3.94 -3.18 11.96
CA LEU A 86 -3.65 -4.30 12.83
C LEU A 86 -2.43 -4.05 13.73
N SER A 87 -1.42 -3.33 13.23
CA SER A 87 -0.28 -2.91 14.03
C SER A 87 -0.70 -1.97 15.16
N LEU A 88 -1.54 -0.97 14.87
CA LEU A 88 -2.10 -0.08 15.91
C LEU A 88 -2.94 -0.86 16.91
N LEU A 89 -3.82 -1.74 16.45
CA LEU A 89 -4.65 -2.54 17.35
C LEU A 89 -3.80 -3.46 18.24
N GLY A 90 -2.82 -4.17 17.66
CA GLY A 90 -1.94 -5.04 18.42
C GLY A 90 -1.17 -4.26 19.49
N MET A 91 -0.50 -3.18 19.11
CA MET A 91 0.33 -2.40 20.04
C MET A 91 -0.47 -1.66 21.13
N TYR A 92 -1.72 -1.26 20.88
CA TYR A 92 -2.50 -0.47 21.84
C TYR A 92 -3.60 -1.26 22.58
N TRP A 93 -3.94 -2.47 22.16
CA TRP A 93 -4.84 -3.36 22.91
C TRP A 93 -4.15 -4.56 23.56
N LEU A 94 -3.03 -5.04 23.01
CA LEU A 94 -2.35 -6.23 23.53
C LEU A 94 -1.04 -5.91 24.27
N ALA A 95 -0.55 -4.67 24.18
CA ALA A 95 0.64 -4.21 24.90
C ALA A 95 0.28 -3.11 25.92
N PRO A 96 1.13 -2.83 26.93
CA PRO A 96 0.90 -1.80 27.95
C PRO A 96 0.88 -0.34 27.44
N LEU A 97 0.95 -0.10 26.12
CA LEU A 97 0.84 1.24 25.56
C LEU A 97 -0.62 1.70 25.55
N SER A 98 -0.86 2.94 25.97
CA SER A 98 -2.18 3.56 25.91
C SER A 98 -2.17 4.81 25.03
N TRP A 99 -3.12 4.88 24.11
CA TRP A 99 -3.35 6.08 23.31
C TRP A 99 -4.84 6.25 23.04
N ARG A 100 -5.46 7.24 23.69
CA ARG A 100 -6.93 7.46 23.73
C ARG A 100 -7.59 7.46 22.35
N HIS A 101 -6.89 7.97 21.34
CA HIS A 101 -7.41 8.13 19.99
C HIS A 101 -6.90 7.08 19.00
N GLY A 102 -6.07 6.12 19.43
CA GLY A 102 -5.44 5.16 18.52
C GLY A 102 -6.44 4.29 17.75
N TRP A 103 -7.56 3.95 18.38
CA TRP A 103 -8.62 3.20 17.72
C TRP A 103 -9.25 3.96 16.54
N GLN A 104 -9.33 5.30 16.60
CA GLN A 104 -9.90 6.13 15.53
C GLN A 104 -9.06 6.00 14.26
N TYR A 105 -7.74 6.02 14.41
CA TYR A 105 -6.80 5.83 13.30
C TYR A 105 -6.87 4.41 12.74
N ALA A 106 -6.94 3.39 13.59
CA ALA A 106 -7.06 2.02 13.13
C ALA A 106 -8.36 1.76 12.36
N VAL A 107 -9.50 2.26 12.86
CA VAL A 107 -10.80 2.18 12.17
C VAL A 107 -10.76 2.92 10.83
N ALA A 108 -10.18 4.12 10.79
CA ALA A 108 -10.02 4.86 9.55
C ALA A 108 -9.18 4.09 8.52
N MET A 109 -8.09 3.45 8.93
CA MET A 109 -7.27 2.60 8.05
C MET A 109 -8.05 1.37 7.55
N LEU A 110 -8.80 0.68 8.42
CA LEU A 110 -9.65 -0.45 8.01
C LEU A 110 -10.72 -0.01 7.02
N LEU A 111 -11.31 1.17 7.20
CA LEU A 111 -12.28 1.72 6.25
C LEU A 111 -11.65 1.94 4.88
N VAL A 112 -10.44 2.53 4.81
CA VAL A 112 -9.73 2.72 3.54
C VAL A 112 -9.37 1.37 2.89
N ALA A 113 -8.91 0.39 3.67
CA ALA A 113 -8.67 -0.96 3.18
C ALA A 113 -9.95 -1.59 2.59
N ALA A 114 -11.07 -1.48 3.29
CA ALA A 114 -12.36 -2.00 2.84
C ALA A 114 -12.83 -1.33 1.53
N LEU A 115 -12.63 -0.02 1.39
CA LEU A 115 -12.93 0.72 0.16
C LEU A 115 -12.04 0.24 -1.01
N LEU A 116 -10.75 0.03 -0.77
CA LEU A 116 -9.83 -0.49 -1.80
C LEU A 116 -10.17 -1.93 -2.21
N VAL A 117 -10.51 -2.80 -1.26
CA VAL A 117 -10.99 -4.16 -1.54
C VAL A 117 -12.31 -4.12 -2.33
N SER A 118 -13.22 -3.21 -1.97
CA SER A 118 -14.47 -3.00 -2.70
C SER A 118 -14.20 -2.55 -4.13
N TYR A 119 -13.30 -1.60 -4.35
CA TYR A 119 -12.85 -1.20 -5.68
C TYR A 119 -12.28 -2.39 -6.48
N VAL A 120 -11.43 -3.22 -5.87
CA VAL A 120 -10.85 -4.42 -6.50
C VAL A 120 -11.91 -5.44 -6.93
N LYS A 121 -12.96 -5.60 -6.13
CA LYS A 121 -14.12 -6.45 -6.45
C LYS A 121 -14.93 -5.82 -7.58
N LEU A 122 -15.34 -4.56 -7.42
CA LEU A 122 -16.18 -3.81 -8.36
C LEU A 122 -15.57 -3.71 -9.76
N VAL A 123 -14.28 -3.39 -9.88
CA VAL A 123 -13.57 -3.37 -11.18
C VAL A 123 -13.48 -4.76 -11.81
N GLY A 124 -13.51 -5.83 -11.01
CA GLY A 124 -13.47 -7.20 -11.50
C GLY A 124 -14.78 -7.71 -12.11
N TYR A 125 -15.91 -7.05 -11.87
CA TYR A 125 -17.19 -7.49 -12.43
C TYR A 125 -17.28 -7.14 -13.92
N PRO A 126 -17.68 -8.09 -14.80
CA PRO A 126 -17.63 -7.89 -16.25
C PRO A 126 -18.35 -6.64 -16.75
N ARG A 127 -19.50 -6.30 -16.15
CA ARG A 127 -20.38 -5.18 -16.53
C ARG A 127 -20.13 -3.88 -15.75
N SER A 128 -19.06 -3.82 -14.96
CA SER A 128 -18.78 -2.66 -14.11
C SER A 128 -18.39 -1.42 -14.92
N SER A 129 -19.02 -0.29 -14.63
CA SER A 129 -18.66 1.02 -15.19
C SER A 129 -17.23 1.44 -14.84
N LEU A 130 -16.65 0.89 -13.76
CA LEU A 130 -15.29 1.17 -13.32
C LEU A 130 -14.21 0.56 -14.24
N ARG A 131 -14.58 -0.34 -15.16
CA ARG A 131 -13.66 -0.89 -16.17
C ARG A 131 -13.42 0.07 -17.34
N ARG A 132 -14.24 1.12 -17.48
CA ARG A 132 -14.09 2.11 -18.55
C ARG A 132 -12.72 2.79 -18.44
N PRO A 133 -12.01 3.07 -19.55
CA PRO A 133 -10.68 3.69 -19.51
C PRO A 133 -10.62 4.98 -18.68
N ALA A 134 -11.64 5.84 -18.78
CA ALA A 134 -11.74 7.07 -17.98
C ALA A 134 -11.78 6.81 -16.46
N MET A 135 -12.45 5.75 -16.02
CA MET A 135 -12.55 5.39 -14.60
C MET A 135 -11.24 4.75 -14.10
N LEU A 136 -10.56 3.96 -14.93
CA LEU A 136 -9.24 3.44 -14.59
C LEU A 136 -8.20 4.55 -14.48
N ARG A 137 -8.24 5.55 -15.38
CA ARG A 137 -7.43 6.78 -15.29
C ARG A 137 -7.71 7.55 -14.01
N LEU A 138 -8.99 7.74 -13.68
CA LEU A 138 -9.39 8.40 -12.44
C LEU A 138 -8.86 7.64 -11.22
N GLY A 139 -8.99 6.32 -11.19
CA GLY A 139 -8.45 5.47 -10.13
C GLY A 139 -6.93 5.62 -9.97
N ALA A 140 -6.17 5.66 -11.07
CA ALA A 140 -4.73 5.89 -11.03
C ALA A 140 -4.38 7.28 -10.48
N ARG A 141 -5.12 8.33 -10.86
CA ARG A 141 -4.93 9.70 -10.33
C ARG A 141 -5.27 9.79 -8.85
N LEU A 142 -6.39 9.21 -8.43
CA LEU A 142 -6.77 9.16 -7.01
C LEU A 142 -5.74 8.40 -6.17
N GLY A 143 -5.21 7.29 -6.69
CA GLY A 143 -4.10 6.57 -6.05
C GLY A 143 -2.85 7.43 -5.90
N ALA A 144 -2.48 8.19 -6.93
CA ALA A 144 -1.35 9.12 -6.86
C ALA A 144 -1.58 10.26 -5.85
N ILE A 145 -2.78 10.85 -5.83
CA ILE A 145 -3.18 11.88 -4.86
C ILE A 145 -3.10 11.33 -3.42
N GLN A 146 -3.60 10.11 -3.19
CA GLN A 146 -3.49 9.44 -1.89
C GLN A 146 -2.04 9.27 -1.45
N GLY A 147 -1.14 8.89 -2.38
CA GLY A 147 0.29 8.81 -2.12
C GLY A 147 0.89 10.17 -1.74
N ALA A 148 0.51 11.24 -2.44
CA ALA A 148 0.95 12.60 -2.13
C ALA A 148 0.42 13.09 -0.76
N LEU A 149 -0.84 12.82 -0.44
CA LEU A 149 -1.44 13.13 0.86
C LEU A 149 -0.75 12.37 1.99
N ALA A 150 -0.37 11.11 1.78
CA ALA A 150 0.39 10.33 2.75
C ALA A 150 1.76 10.97 3.04
N LEU A 151 2.47 11.44 2.01
CA LEU A 151 3.72 12.19 2.18
C LEU A 151 3.50 13.54 2.87
N GLY A 152 2.42 14.25 2.56
CA GLY A 152 2.05 15.48 3.26
C GLY A 152 1.81 15.24 4.76
N GLY A 153 1.13 14.16 5.11
CA GLY A 153 0.97 13.71 6.50
C GLY A 153 2.30 13.41 7.19
N LEU A 154 3.23 12.76 6.48
CA LEU A 154 4.58 12.50 6.97
C LEU A 154 5.35 13.81 7.23
N VAL A 155 5.30 14.78 6.32
CA VAL A 155 5.92 16.09 6.50
C VAL A 155 5.36 16.77 7.76
N GLY A 156 4.04 16.75 7.97
CA GLY A 156 3.43 17.29 9.19
C GLY A 156 3.87 16.56 10.46
N LEU A 157 4.05 15.23 10.39
CA LEU A 157 4.52 14.42 11.50
C LEU A 157 5.98 14.73 11.87
N VAL A 158 6.85 14.93 10.87
CA VAL A 158 8.24 15.38 11.05
C VAL A 158 8.26 16.80 11.63
N ALA A 159 7.54 17.73 11.02
CA ALA A 159 7.52 19.14 11.42
C ALA A 159 6.99 19.36 12.84
N SER A 160 6.08 18.51 13.31
CA SER A 160 5.56 18.56 14.69
C SER A 160 6.50 17.94 15.73
N GLY A 161 7.68 17.44 15.34
CA GLY A 161 8.66 16.83 16.25
C GLY A 161 8.21 15.49 16.84
N LYS A 162 7.10 14.91 16.35
CA LYS A 162 6.49 13.70 16.91
C LYS A 162 7.39 12.47 16.83
N LEU A 163 8.36 12.45 15.91
CA LEU A 163 9.35 11.37 15.81
C LEU A 163 10.25 11.24 17.04
N GLY A 164 10.49 12.34 17.76
CA GLY A 164 11.31 12.34 18.99
C GLY A 164 10.50 12.22 20.27
N THR A 165 9.18 11.98 20.19
CA THR A 165 8.30 12.01 21.37
C THR A 165 8.60 10.88 22.36
N ARG A 166 8.56 11.21 23.66
CA ARG A 166 8.55 10.21 24.74
C ARG A 166 7.13 9.74 25.10
N LYS A 167 6.10 10.37 24.52
CA LYS A 167 4.70 10.03 24.76
C LYS A 167 4.37 8.63 24.21
N ALA A 168 3.30 8.04 24.72
CA ALA A 168 2.83 6.71 24.34
C ALA A 168 2.39 6.59 22.86
N ASP A 169 2.27 7.69 22.12
CA ASP A 169 1.98 7.70 20.68
C ASP A 169 3.20 7.39 19.78
N TRP A 170 4.38 7.12 20.37
CA TRP A 170 5.60 6.82 19.61
C TRP A 170 5.43 5.62 18.65
N ALA A 171 4.73 4.57 19.08
CA ALA A 171 4.54 3.36 18.29
C ALA A 171 3.62 3.62 17.08
N ALA A 172 2.60 4.46 17.25
CA ALA A 172 1.77 4.95 16.15
C ALA A 172 2.57 5.77 15.14
N ASN A 173 3.53 6.59 15.59
CA ASN A 173 4.38 7.37 14.69
C ASN A 173 5.22 6.48 13.76
N HIS A 174 5.73 5.34 14.25
CA HIS A 174 6.39 4.36 13.38
C HIS A 174 5.44 3.84 12.30
N VAL A 175 4.23 3.45 12.67
CA VAL A 175 3.21 3.00 11.71
C VAL A 175 2.89 4.07 10.68
N PHE A 176 2.74 5.33 11.08
CA PHE A 176 2.46 6.43 10.17
C PHE A 176 3.60 6.70 9.20
N VAL A 177 4.86 6.73 9.68
CA VAL A 177 6.03 6.94 8.81
C VAL A 177 6.13 5.83 7.77
N ILE A 178 6.14 4.58 8.26
CA ILE A 178 6.36 3.40 7.43
C ILE A 178 5.19 3.21 6.47
N GLY A 179 3.96 3.37 6.95
CA GLY A 179 2.75 3.30 6.14
C GLY A 179 2.71 4.39 5.08
N ALA A 180 3.05 5.64 5.41
CA ALA A 180 3.06 6.74 4.46
C ALA A 180 4.06 6.52 3.33
N LEU A 181 5.29 6.12 3.65
CA LEU A 181 6.32 5.81 2.66
C LEU A 181 5.91 4.62 1.77
N THR A 182 5.33 3.58 2.37
CA THR A 182 4.87 2.39 1.64
C THR A 182 3.73 2.72 0.68
N ILE A 183 2.71 3.44 1.15
CA ILE A 183 1.59 3.89 0.30
C ILE A 183 2.09 4.79 -0.82
N ALA A 184 2.94 5.77 -0.52
CA ALA A 184 3.50 6.66 -1.53
C ALA A 184 4.28 5.89 -2.62
N ALA A 185 5.12 4.93 -2.23
CA ALA A 185 5.87 4.10 -3.16
C ALA A 185 4.95 3.23 -4.04
N ILE A 186 3.97 2.53 -3.45
CA ILE A 186 3.02 1.70 -4.21
C ILE A 186 2.17 2.58 -5.13
N SER A 187 1.74 3.77 -4.69
CA SER A 187 1.00 4.74 -5.50
C SER A 187 1.82 5.22 -6.69
N ALA A 188 3.09 5.56 -6.51
CA ALA A 188 3.98 5.96 -7.59
C ALA A 188 4.17 4.83 -8.61
N ILE A 189 4.43 3.61 -8.13
CA ILE A 189 4.55 2.40 -8.97
C ILE A 189 3.28 2.15 -9.78
N ALA A 190 2.12 2.25 -9.13
CA ALA A 190 0.82 2.03 -9.76
C ALA A 190 0.54 3.08 -10.85
N PHE A 191 0.79 4.35 -10.55
CA PHE A 191 0.60 5.46 -11.47
C PHE A 191 1.54 5.39 -12.68
N PHE A 192 2.84 5.14 -12.43
CA PHE A 192 3.83 4.94 -13.48
C PHE A 192 3.43 3.77 -14.40
N THR A 193 3.05 2.64 -13.81
CA THR A 193 2.63 1.46 -14.58
C THR A 193 1.38 1.76 -15.41
N HIS A 194 0.41 2.48 -14.86
CA HIS A 194 -0.79 2.87 -15.57
C HIS A 194 -0.45 3.73 -16.80
N ARG A 195 0.34 4.80 -16.62
CA ARG A 195 0.77 5.68 -17.70
C ARG A 195 1.56 4.95 -18.78
N HIS A 196 2.47 4.05 -18.37
CA HIS A 196 3.27 3.25 -19.29
C HIS A 196 2.41 2.34 -20.17
N LEU A 197 1.39 1.72 -19.57
CA LEU A 197 0.47 0.84 -20.29
C LEU A 197 -0.48 1.62 -21.20
N GLU A 198 -0.98 2.77 -20.74
CA GLU A 198 -1.83 3.67 -21.54
C GLU A 198 -1.07 4.16 -22.79
N HIS A 199 0.15 4.66 -22.63
CA HIS A 199 0.98 5.09 -23.75
C HIS A 199 1.23 3.98 -24.77
N LYS A 200 1.50 2.74 -24.33
CA LYS A 200 1.70 1.59 -25.24
C LYS A 200 0.43 1.18 -25.97
N GLN A 201 -0.73 1.41 -25.37
CA GLN A 201 -2.01 1.12 -26.00
C GLN A 201 -2.35 2.15 -27.09
N ASP A 202 -2.02 3.42 -26.86
CA ASP A 202 -2.24 4.51 -27.83
C ASP A 202 -1.21 4.52 -28.96
N TYR A 203 0.02 4.08 -28.69
CA TYR A 203 1.13 4.04 -29.67
C TYR A 203 1.76 2.65 -29.74
N PRO A 204 1.09 1.67 -30.39
CA PRO A 204 1.65 0.34 -30.55
C PRO A 204 2.91 0.40 -31.41
N ARG A 205 4.02 -0.15 -30.91
CA ARG A 205 5.25 -0.30 -31.71
C ARG A 205 4.93 -1.22 -32.89
N THR A 206 5.13 -0.74 -34.11
CA THR A 206 5.13 -1.59 -35.30
C THR A 206 6.16 -2.70 -35.10
N PRO A 207 5.80 -3.99 -35.26
CA PRO A 207 6.80 -5.03 -35.25
C PRO A 207 7.81 -4.71 -36.34
N ALA A 208 9.10 -4.67 -36.01
CA ALA A 208 10.15 -4.59 -37.02
C ALA A 208 9.88 -5.72 -38.03
N ALA A 209 9.73 -5.36 -39.31
CA ALA A 209 9.59 -6.33 -40.38
C ALA A 209 10.77 -7.32 -40.26
N LYS A 210 10.44 -8.59 -40.07
CA LYS A 210 11.41 -9.67 -40.03
C LYS A 210 11.86 -10.02 -41.43
#